data_AF-S8DI82-F1
#
_entry.id   AF-S8DI82-F1
#
_cell.length_a   1.000
_cell.length_b   1.000
_cell.length_c   1.000
_cell.angle_alpha   90.00
_cell.angle_beta   90.00
_cell.angle_gamma   90.00
#
_symmetry.space_group_name_H-M   'P 1'
#
loop_
_entity.id
_entity.type
_entity.pdbx_description
1 polymer ?
#
loop_
_entity_poly.entity_id
_entity_poly.type
_entity_poly.pdbx_seq_one_letter_code
_entity_poly.pdbx_strand_id
1 'polypeptide(L)'
;MHQTARLWVSPSSILSRDHLFCDVDPSKSSIPLAAFCFMTGFIDAVQFTAIFVWAGFQTGNTVQLALAIARLFSRPADHTFHIADQQALCSLLTFNAGAFIGRLGDRMGPRSRAWLMLGTFIQALFTMAAAVAIWKSGQISVATERFDPAWTNALSFVTVGFMSASVGLQGIMGKRVNTQFTTTVVLTTVWCELMADPKLFQLNRWIISRDHKVIAIFALFVGGFIGRALIDQIGAAGTLGVGCAVRTIIAVWWLFVPGKEAASGSKK
;
A
#
# COMPACT_ATOMS: atom_id res chain seq x y z
N MET A 1 -32.73 -20.69 -2.38
CA MET A 1 -33.34 -19.67 -1.49
C MET A 1 -32.49 -18.42 -1.56
N HIS A 2 -33.03 -17.35 -2.13
CA HIS A 2 -32.36 -16.05 -2.24
C HIS A 2 -32.11 -15.49 -0.84
N GLN A 3 -30.83 -15.40 -0.45
CA GLN A 3 -30.45 -14.62 0.72
C GLN A 3 -30.46 -13.16 0.30
N THR A 4 -31.58 -12.49 0.59
CA THR A 4 -31.75 -11.05 0.45
C THR A 4 -30.54 -10.35 1.05
N ALA A 5 -29.89 -9.47 0.30
CA ALA A 5 -28.83 -8.62 0.79
C ALA A 5 -29.37 -7.86 2.01
N ARG A 6 -29.02 -8.32 3.22
CA ARG A 6 -29.36 -7.63 4.46
C ARG A 6 -28.54 -6.34 4.47
N LEU A 7 -29.14 -5.26 3.99
CA LEU A 7 -28.63 -3.89 4.06
C LEU A 7 -28.44 -3.41 5.51
N TRP A 8 -28.99 -4.15 6.48
CA TRP A 8 -28.87 -3.90 7.90
C TRP A 8 -28.22 -5.10 8.60
N VAL A 9 -26.95 -4.94 8.98
CA VAL A 9 -26.24 -5.84 9.88
C VAL A 9 -26.21 -5.16 11.25
N SER A 10 -26.75 -5.80 12.28
CA SER A 10 -26.77 -5.22 13.64
C SER A 10 -25.33 -4.94 14.11
N PRO A 11 -25.04 -3.80 14.75
CA PRO A 11 -23.72 -3.52 15.32
C PRO A 11 -23.19 -4.64 16.22
N SER A 12 -24.07 -5.29 16.96
CA SER A 12 -23.75 -6.45 17.81
C SER A 12 -23.31 -7.69 17.03
N SER A 13 -23.80 -7.86 15.80
CA SER A 13 -23.37 -8.96 14.93
C SER A 13 -22.04 -8.68 14.22
N ILE A 14 -21.74 -7.42 13.89
CA ILE A 14 -20.46 -7.01 13.25
C ILE A 14 -19.29 -7.18 14.21
N LEU A 15 -19.48 -6.87 15.50
CA LEU A 15 -18.42 -6.99 16.51
C LEU A 15 -18.38 -8.36 17.20
N SER A 16 -19.19 -9.32 16.73
CA SER A 16 -19.14 -10.68 17.26
C SER A 16 -17.80 -11.34 16.94
N ARG A 17 -17.32 -12.19 17.86
CA ARG A 17 -16.06 -12.93 17.68
C ARG A 17 -16.10 -13.77 16.39
N ASP A 18 -17.22 -14.43 16.13
CA ASP A 18 -17.38 -15.29 14.96
C ASP A 18 -17.28 -14.50 13.65
N HIS A 19 -17.88 -13.29 13.60
CA HIS A 19 -17.76 -12.43 12.41
C HIS A 19 -16.34 -11.90 12.22
N LEU A 20 -15.72 -11.41 13.30
CA LEU A 20 -14.39 -10.80 13.28
C LEU A 20 -13.28 -11.81 12.91
N PHE A 21 -13.35 -13.03 13.43
CA PHE A 21 -12.33 -14.06 13.18
C PHE A 21 -12.63 -14.94 11.96
N CYS A 22 -13.78 -14.76 11.31
CA CYS A 22 -14.07 -15.40 10.03
C CYS A 22 -13.25 -14.77 8.90
N ASP A 23 -12.72 -15.62 8.02
CA ASP A 23 -11.97 -15.21 6.83
C ASP A 23 -12.88 -14.50 5.81
N VAL A 24 -12.36 -13.43 5.22
CA VAL A 24 -13.02 -12.76 4.08
C VAL A 24 -12.99 -13.64 2.82
N ASP A 25 -14.00 -13.50 1.98
CA ASP A 25 -13.99 -14.09 0.64
C ASP A 25 -13.06 -13.27 -0.27
N PRO A 26 -11.99 -13.87 -0.82
CA PRO A 26 -11.09 -13.19 -1.74
C PRO A 26 -11.79 -12.61 -2.97
N SER A 27 -12.83 -13.29 -3.48
CA SER A 27 -13.58 -12.84 -4.67
C SER A 27 -14.37 -11.55 -4.42
N LYS A 28 -14.74 -11.29 -3.16
CA LYS A 28 -15.50 -10.11 -2.72
C LYS A 28 -14.59 -9.04 -2.10
N SER A 29 -13.28 -9.24 -2.11
CA SER A 29 -12.28 -8.34 -1.53
C SER A 29 -11.68 -7.35 -2.55
N SER A 30 -12.18 -7.32 -3.78
CA SER A 30 -11.56 -6.54 -4.87
C SER A 30 -11.54 -5.04 -4.63
N ILE A 31 -12.58 -4.47 -4.01
CA ILE A 31 -12.66 -3.01 -3.82
C ILE A 31 -11.66 -2.52 -2.75
N PRO A 32 -11.59 -3.11 -1.54
CA PRO A 32 -10.53 -2.77 -0.59
C PRO A 32 -9.11 -2.97 -1.13
N LEU A 33 -8.90 -4.00 -1.96
CA LEU A 33 -7.59 -4.25 -2.58
C LEU A 33 -7.26 -3.23 -3.69
N ALA A 34 -8.24 -2.78 -4.47
CA ALA A 34 -8.07 -1.66 -5.40
C ALA A 34 -7.78 -0.35 -4.64
N ALA A 35 -8.42 -0.14 -3.49
CA ALA A 35 -8.14 1.01 -2.62
C ALA A 35 -6.70 0.94 -2.04
N PHE A 36 -6.16 -0.25 -1.77
CA PHE A 36 -4.74 -0.41 -1.46
C PHE A 36 -3.84 -0.05 -2.64
N CYS A 37 -4.16 -0.43 -3.88
CA CYS A 37 -3.41 0.02 -5.06
C CYS A 37 -3.43 1.55 -5.22
N PHE A 38 -4.58 2.18 -4.98
CA PHE A 38 -4.71 3.64 -4.90
C PHE A 38 -3.79 4.22 -3.82
N MET A 39 -3.82 3.67 -2.61
CA MET A 39 -2.97 4.14 -1.51
C MET A 39 -1.47 3.97 -1.79
N THR A 40 -1.06 2.94 -2.54
CA THR A 40 0.33 2.81 -2.99
C THR A 40 0.72 4.02 -3.82
N GLY A 41 -0.01 4.31 -4.90
CA GLY A 41 0.28 5.47 -5.75
C GLY A 41 0.23 6.79 -4.98
N PHE A 42 -0.74 6.94 -4.08
CA PHE A 42 -0.92 8.14 -3.26
C PHE A 42 0.28 8.42 -2.34
N ILE A 43 0.75 7.41 -1.60
CA ILE A 43 1.90 7.54 -0.70
C ILE A 43 3.20 7.69 -1.49
N ASP A 44 3.33 6.96 -2.60
CA ASP A 44 4.48 7.04 -3.49
C ASP A 44 4.64 8.43 -4.11
N ALA A 45 3.54 9.09 -4.50
CA ALA A 45 3.59 10.47 -5.00
C ALA A 45 4.14 11.46 -3.95
N VAL A 46 3.78 11.30 -2.68
CA VAL A 46 4.28 12.15 -1.59
C VAL A 46 5.79 12.00 -1.42
N GLN A 47 6.27 10.76 -1.37
CA GLN A 47 7.69 10.52 -1.13
C GLN A 47 8.55 10.86 -2.36
N PHE A 48 8.13 10.40 -3.54
CA PHE A 48 8.93 10.56 -4.76
C PHE A 48 9.06 12.02 -5.16
N THR A 49 8.01 12.82 -5.02
CA THR A 49 8.04 14.26 -5.34
C THR A 49 9.01 15.03 -4.43
N ALA A 50 9.21 14.55 -3.19
CA ALA A 50 10.11 15.19 -2.24
C ALA A 50 11.57 14.71 -2.36
N ILE A 51 11.79 13.41 -2.58
CA ILE A 51 13.12 12.81 -2.43
C ILE A 51 13.52 11.80 -3.51
N PHE A 52 12.70 11.61 -4.54
CA PHE A 52 12.98 10.67 -5.63
C PHE A 52 13.13 9.20 -5.22
N VAL A 53 12.66 8.84 -4.01
CA VAL A 53 12.63 7.48 -3.46
C VAL A 53 11.18 7.03 -3.32
N TRP A 54 10.92 5.77 -3.63
CA TRP A 54 9.57 5.18 -3.55
C TRP A 54 9.37 4.42 -2.24
N ALA A 55 8.17 4.50 -1.67
CA ALA A 55 7.80 3.71 -0.49
C ALA A 55 7.37 2.29 -0.91
N GLY A 56 6.72 2.15 -2.06
CA GLY A 56 6.27 0.87 -2.61
C GLY A 56 7.30 0.14 -3.48
N PHE A 57 8.16 0.86 -4.21
CA PHE A 57 9.04 0.23 -5.22
C PHE A 57 10.43 -0.15 -4.68
N GLN A 58 10.46 -1.17 -3.83
CA GLN A 58 11.69 -1.63 -3.19
C GLN A 58 12.73 -2.23 -4.16
N THR A 59 12.32 -2.70 -5.34
CA THR A 59 13.26 -3.07 -6.41
C THR A 59 14.15 -1.88 -6.80
N GLY A 60 13.55 -0.69 -6.96
CA GLY A 60 14.30 0.52 -7.28
C GLY A 60 15.25 0.92 -6.15
N ASN A 61 14.76 0.92 -4.91
CA ASN A 61 15.59 1.27 -3.74
C ASN A 61 16.76 0.29 -3.56
N THR A 62 16.53 -1.01 -3.79
CA THR A 62 17.59 -2.03 -3.75
C THR A 62 18.67 -1.76 -4.80
N VAL A 63 18.26 -1.42 -6.03
CA VAL A 63 19.21 -1.05 -7.09
C VAL A 63 19.93 0.25 -6.75
N GLN A 64 19.26 1.27 -6.20
CA GLN A 64 19.90 2.51 -5.76
C GLN A 64 21.01 2.24 -4.73
N LEU A 65 20.78 1.35 -3.77
CA LEU A 65 21.81 0.94 -2.81
C LEU A 65 22.97 0.18 -3.47
N ALA A 66 22.67 -0.70 -4.42
CA ALA A 66 23.72 -1.37 -5.18
C ALA A 66 24.57 -0.37 -5.98
N LEU A 67 23.94 0.65 -6.58
CA LEU A 67 24.65 1.74 -7.26
C LEU A 67 25.51 2.56 -6.28
N ALA A 68 25.02 2.80 -5.06
CA ALA A 68 25.80 3.48 -4.03
C ALA A 68 27.07 2.71 -3.65
N ILE A 69 26.98 1.39 -3.52
CA ILE A 69 28.13 0.53 -3.29
C ILE A 69 29.05 0.51 -4.51
N ALA A 70 28.49 0.46 -5.73
CA ALA A 70 29.28 0.45 -6.96
C ALA A 70 30.12 1.73 -7.15
N ARG A 71 29.66 2.88 -6.65
CA ARG A 71 30.43 4.15 -6.67
C ARG A 71 31.75 4.11 -5.88
N LEU A 72 31.90 3.17 -4.94
CA LEU A 72 33.19 2.93 -4.27
C LEU A 72 34.28 2.44 -5.25
N PHE A 73 33.87 1.92 -6.42
CA PHE A 73 34.74 1.38 -7.45
C PHE A 73 34.79 2.24 -8.71
N SER A 74 34.09 3.38 -8.76
CA SER A 74 34.11 4.28 -9.92
C SER A 74 35.44 5.03 -10.03
N ARG A 75 35.67 5.67 -11.19
CA ARG A 75 36.81 6.58 -11.39
C ARG A 75 36.27 7.92 -11.92
N PRO A 76 36.32 9.00 -11.11
CA PRO A 76 36.81 9.05 -9.73
C PRO A 76 35.94 8.22 -8.77
N ALA A 77 36.54 7.70 -7.70
CA ALA A 77 35.82 6.97 -6.67
C ALA A 77 35.03 7.96 -5.80
N ASP A 78 33.78 7.62 -5.51
CA ASP A 78 32.93 8.41 -4.61
C ASP A 78 32.62 7.57 -3.37
N HIS A 79 33.15 8.00 -2.24
CA HIS A 79 33.00 7.35 -0.94
C HIS A 79 31.85 7.96 -0.11
N THR A 80 31.07 8.87 -0.69
CA THR A 80 29.98 9.55 -0.01
C THR A 80 28.74 8.67 0.01
N PHE A 81 28.17 8.46 1.20
CA PHE A 81 26.84 7.90 1.33
C PHE A 81 25.82 9.04 1.28
N HIS A 82 25.37 9.35 0.07
CA HIS A 82 24.51 10.50 -0.20
C HIS A 82 23.17 10.36 0.51
N ILE A 83 22.51 11.50 0.74
CA ILE A 83 21.20 11.54 1.41
C ILE A 83 20.18 10.64 0.70
N ALA A 84 20.18 10.62 -0.63
CA ALA A 84 19.31 9.74 -1.40
C ALA A 84 19.57 8.24 -1.11
N ASP A 85 20.83 7.83 -0.93
CA ASP A 85 21.17 6.45 -0.59
C ASP A 85 20.70 6.10 0.83
N GLN A 86 20.89 7.03 1.78
CA GLN A 86 20.42 6.89 3.15
C GLN A 86 18.89 6.75 3.20
N GLN A 87 18.17 7.52 2.39
CA GLN A 87 16.72 7.48 2.29
C GLN A 87 16.23 6.18 1.64
N ALA A 88 16.90 5.71 0.59
CA ALA A 88 16.62 4.41 -0.01
C ALA A 88 16.82 3.27 0.99
N LEU A 89 17.89 3.32 1.80
CA LEU A 89 18.14 2.36 2.88
C LEU A 89 17.06 2.41 3.94
N CYS A 90 16.71 3.61 4.41
CA CYS A 90 15.65 3.82 5.39
C CYS A 90 14.32 3.25 4.89
N SER A 91 13.94 3.56 3.65
CA SER A 91 12.72 3.04 3.01
C SER A 91 12.74 1.51 2.94
N LEU A 92 13.84 0.90 2.51
CA LEU A 92 13.95 -0.55 2.37
C LEU A 92 13.84 -1.29 3.70
N LEU A 93 14.56 -0.83 4.73
CA LEU A 93 14.55 -1.46 6.05
C LEU A 93 13.16 -1.35 6.70
N THR A 94 12.56 -0.17 6.66
CA THR A 94 11.27 0.08 7.30
C THR A 94 10.11 -0.56 6.55
N PHE A 95 10.17 -0.66 5.21
CA PHE A 95 9.24 -1.48 4.43
C PHE A 95 9.26 -2.94 4.89
N ASN A 96 10.46 -3.53 5.03
CA ASN A 96 10.60 -4.90 5.51
C ASN A 96 10.13 -5.05 6.96
N ALA A 97 10.37 -4.06 7.82
CA ALA A 97 9.84 -4.05 9.19
C ALA A 97 8.30 -4.01 9.21
N GLY A 98 7.67 -3.18 8.37
CA GLY A 98 6.22 -3.14 8.19
C GLY A 98 5.66 -4.47 7.67
N ALA A 99 6.32 -5.07 6.68
CA ALA A 99 5.96 -6.40 6.18
C ALA A 99 6.12 -7.47 7.28
N PHE A 100 7.13 -7.36 8.14
CA PHE A 100 7.33 -8.26 9.27
C PHE A 100 6.22 -8.14 10.33
N ILE A 101 5.77 -6.92 10.65
CA ILE A 101 4.57 -6.68 11.50
C ILE A 101 3.36 -7.42 10.89
N GLY A 102 3.28 -7.46 9.56
CA GLY A 102 2.21 -8.17 8.88
C GLY A 102 2.12 -9.67 9.19
N ARG A 103 3.21 -10.28 9.66
CA ARG A 103 3.25 -11.67 10.12
C ARG A 103 2.52 -11.91 11.43
N LEU A 104 2.18 -10.86 12.19
CA LEU A 104 1.29 -11.00 13.36
C LEU A 104 -0.06 -11.63 12.96
N GLY A 105 -0.51 -11.39 11.72
CA GLY A 105 -1.68 -12.06 11.14
C GLY A 105 -1.58 -13.58 11.07
N ASP A 106 -0.38 -14.18 11.09
CA ASP A 106 -0.22 -15.65 11.13
C ASP A 106 -0.85 -16.26 12.38
N ARG A 107 -0.91 -15.50 13.48
CA ARG A 107 -1.54 -15.94 14.73
C ARG A 107 -3.04 -15.61 14.81
N MET A 108 -3.48 -14.55 14.15
CA MET A 108 -4.87 -14.05 14.20
C MET A 108 -5.77 -14.57 13.06
N GLY A 109 -5.18 -15.25 12.08
CA GLY A 109 -5.82 -15.55 10.81
C GLY A 109 -5.46 -14.47 9.78
N PRO A 110 -4.61 -14.77 8.77
CA PRO A 110 -4.07 -13.76 7.86
C PRO A 110 -5.12 -13.15 6.92
N ARG A 111 -6.32 -13.74 6.88
CA ARG A 111 -7.48 -13.28 6.10
C ARG A 111 -8.69 -12.95 6.98
N SER A 112 -8.54 -12.99 8.31
CA SER A 112 -9.63 -12.65 9.21
C SER A 112 -9.96 -11.16 9.10
N ARG A 113 -11.23 -10.79 9.25
CA ARG A 113 -11.64 -9.37 9.25
C ARG A 113 -10.95 -8.59 10.36
N ALA A 114 -10.79 -9.21 11.53
CA ALA A 114 -10.10 -8.63 12.67
C ALA A 114 -8.69 -8.20 12.28
N TRP A 115 -7.93 -9.11 11.66
CA TRP A 115 -6.56 -8.82 11.23
C TRP A 115 -6.51 -7.80 10.08
N LEU A 116 -7.39 -7.93 9.10
CA LEU A 116 -7.43 -7.00 7.96
C LEU A 116 -7.81 -5.58 8.38
N MET A 117 -8.77 -5.43 9.30
CA MET A 117 -9.11 -4.15 9.91
C MET A 117 -7.95 -3.59 10.75
N LEU A 118 -7.44 -4.38 11.71
CA LEU A 118 -6.38 -3.94 12.62
C LEU A 118 -5.10 -3.58 11.88
N GLY A 119 -4.66 -4.43 10.95
CA GLY A 119 -3.46 -4.19 10.16
C GLY A 119 -3.61 -2.95 9.27
N THR A 120 -4.80 -2.70 8.70
CA THR A 120 -5.06 -1.46 7.94
C THR A 120 -5.11 -0.23 8.85
N PHE A 121 -5.63 -0.37 10.07
CA PHE A 121 -5.62 0.69 11.06
C PHE A 121 -4.18 1.04 11.51
N ILE A 122 -3.31 0.04 11.70
CA ILE A 122 -1.87 0.27 11.96
C ILE A 122 -1.22 1.03 10.78
N GLN A 123 -1.57 0.70 9.53
CA GLN A 123 -1.11 1.48 8.36
C GLN A 123 -1.58 2.95 8.44
N ALA A 124 -2.82 3.19 8.88
CA ALA A 124 -3.34 4.55 9.11
C ALA A 124 -2.53 5.28 10.17
N LEU A 125 -2.21 4.62 11.30
CA LEU A 125 -1.38 5.20 12.37
C LEU A 125 0.04 5.53 11.90
N PHE A 126 0.66 4.66 11.09
CA PHE A 126 1.95 4.98 10.46
C PHE A 126 1.83 6.18 9.52
N THR A 127 0.78 6.23 8.70
CA THR A 127 0.55 7.38 7.80
C THR A 127 0.33 8.68 8.60
N MET A 128 -0.39 8.62 9.72
CA MET A 128 -0.55 9.75 10.65
C MET A 128 0.78 10.19 11.28
N ALA A 129 1.60 9.23 11.75
CA ALA A 129 2.90 9.53 12.31
C ALA A 129 3.83 10.19 11.28
N ALA A 130 3.79 9.75 10.03
CA ALA A 130 4.49 10.40 8.92
C ALA A 130 3.99 11.84 8.69
N ALA A 131 2.67 12.05 8.68
CA ALA A 131 2.08 13.39 8.53
C ALA A 131 2.55 14.37 9.63
N VAL A 132 2.55 13.91 10.88
CA VAL A 132 3.01 14.72 12.02
C VAL A 132 4.51 14.97 11.95
N ALA A 133 5.30 13.96 11.62
CA ALA A 133 6.76 14.07 11.52
C ALA A 133 7.16 15.09 10.44
N ILE A 134 6.55 15.02 9.24
CA ILE A 134 6.88 15.96 8.17
C ILE A 134 6.40 17.37 8.48
N TRP A 135 5.22 17.52 9.10
CA TRP A 135 4.75 18.83 9.56
C TRP A 135 5.71 19.47 10.54
N LYS A 136 6.23 18.70 11.51
CA LYS A 136 7.22 19.19 12.48
C LYS A 136 8.61 19.40 11.89
N SER A 137 8.93 18.75 10.77
CA SER A 137 10.23 18.86 10.12
C SER A 137 10.50 20.24 9.51
N GLY A 138 9.45 20.99 9.16
CA GLY A 138 9.54 22.28 8.46
C GLY A 138 10.12 22.19 7.03
N GLN A 139 10.31 20.99 6.48
CA GLN A 139 10.83 20.80 5.13
C GLN A 139 9.74 21.07 4.09
N ILE A 140 10.15 21.57 2.91
CA ILE A 140 9.23 21.80 1.79
C ILE A 140 8.71 20.45 1.25
N SER A 141 7.59 20.50 0.53
CA SER A 141 6.88 19.28 0.11
C SER A 141 7.35 18.70 -1.24
N VAL A 142 8.04 19.51 -2.05
CA VAL A 142 8.44 19.19 -3.42
C VAL A 142 9.89 19.59 -3.61
N ALA A 143 10.71 18.71 -4.20
CA ALA A 143 12.08 19.03 -4.56
C ALA A 143 12.12 20.13 -5.63
N THR A 144 13.01 21.12 -5.45
CA THR A 144 13.19 22.25 -6.36
C THR A 144 13.95 21.85 -7.61
N GLU A 145 14.93 20.97 -7.48
CA GLU A 145 15.73 20.46 -8.59
C GLU A 145 15.76 18.95 -8.61
N ARG A 146 15.94 18.39 -9.81
CA ARG A 146 16.17 16.96 -9.97
C ARG A 146 17.53 16.65 -9.33
N PHE A 147 17.57 15.62 -8.48
CA PHE A 147 18.75 15.20 -7.70
C PHE A 147 19.07 16.01 -6.44
N ASP A 148 18.24 17.00 -6.08
CA ASP A 148 18.34 17.70 -4.78
C ASP A 148 17.09 17.41 -3.92
N PRO A 149 17.18 16.52 -2.92
CA PRO A 149 16.03 16.10 -2.13
C PRO A 149 15.55 17.24 -1.21
N ALA A 150 14.24 17.50 -1.23
CA ALA A 150 13.59 18.50 -0.35
C ALA A 150 13.69 18.15 1.14
N TRP A 151 13.89 16.88 1.46
CA TRP A 151 13.87 16.34 2.82
C TRP A 151 15.26 15.86 3.19
N THR A 152 15.85 16.44 4.23
CA THR A 152 17.24 16.13 4.61
C THR A 152 17.42 15.87 6.10
N ASN A 153 16.45 16.23 6.95
CA ASN A 153 16.59 16.17 8.40
C ASN A 153 16.00 14.89 9.01
N ALA A 154 16.32 14.63 10.28
CA ALA A 154 15.90 13.42 10.99
C ALA A 154 14.37 13.17 10.99
N LEU A 155 13.55 14.22 11.14
CA LEU A 155 12.09 14.08 11.13
C LEU A 155 11.55 13.68 9.76
N SER A 156 12.19 14.14 8.69
CA SER A 156 11.85 13.69 7.34
C SER A 156 12.26 12.23 7.08
N PHE A 157 13.36 11.74 7.68
CA PHE A 157 13.68 10.31 7.70
C PHE A 157 12.65 9.48 8.47
N VAL A 158 12.15 9.98 9.61
CA VAL A 158 11.04 9.35 10.34
C VAL A 158 9.78 9.28 9.47
N THR A 159 9.53 10.33 8.68
CA THR A 159 8.43 10.37 7.71
C THR A 159 8.57 9.25 6.66
N VAL A 160 9.72 9.14 6.01
CA VAL A 160 10.04 8.08 5.05
C VAL A 160 9.86 6.70 5.69
N GLY A 161 10.38 6.52 6.90
CA GLY A 161 10.30 5.26 7.62
C GLY A 161 8.86 4.80 7.87
N PHE A 162 8.00 5.70 8.36
CA PHE A 162 6.60 5.36 8.59
C PHE A 162 5.79 5.16 7.30
N MET A 163 6.05 5.96 6.26
CA MET A 163 5.42 5.77 4.95
C MET A 163 5.76 4.39 4.37
N SER A 164 7.04 4.02 4.36
CA SER A 164 7.51 2.73 3.86
C SER A 164 7.03 1.56 4.71
N ALA A 165 7.04 1.68 6.05
CA ALA A 165 6.46 0.65 6.93
C ALA A 165 4.95 0.45 6.70
N SER A 166 4.20 1.54 6.47
CA SER A 166 2.78 1.46 6.10
C SER A 166 2.58 0.67 4.80
N VAL A 167 3.34 0.97 3.75
CA VAL A 167 3.20 0.28 2.46
C VAL A 167 3.69 -1.17 2.55
N GLY A 168 4.73 -1.45 3.33
CA GLY A 168 5.21 -2.82 3.59
C GLY A 168 4.16 -3.71 4.26
N LEU A 169 3.50 -3.19 5.31
CA LEU A 169 2.40 -3.88 5.97
C LEU A 169 1.22 -4.11 5.02
N GLN A 170 0.88 -3.12 4.19
CA GLN A 170 -0.13 -3.25 3.15
C GLN A 170 0.21 -4.36 2.14
N GLY A 171 1.48 -4.42 1.70
CA GLY A 171 1.94 -5.36 0.69
C GLY A 171 1.78 -6.81 1.12
N ILE A 172 2.21 -7.16 2.33
CA ILE A 172 2.07 -8.53 2.85
C ILE A 172 0.61 -8.89 3.12
N MET A 173 -0.21 -7.96 3.61
CA MET A 173 -1.65 -8.20 3.83
C MET A 173 -2.37 -8.44 2.50
N GLY A 174 -2.16 -7.58 1.50
CA GLY A 174 -2.72 -7.76 0.16
C GLY A 174 -2.31 -9.09 -0.48
N LYS A 175 -1.03 -9.46 -0.35
CA LYS A 175 -0.50 -10.75 -0.83
C LYS A 175 -1.20 -11.95 -0.19
N ARG A 176 -1.49 -11.88 1.11
CA ARG A 176 -2.13 -12.98 1.86
C ARG A 176 -3.59 -13.20 1.47
N VAL A 177 -4.31 -12.17 1.03
CA VAL A 177 -5.70 -12.33 0.51
C VAL A 177 -5.71 -13.13 -0.81
N ASN A 178 -4.60 -13.12 -1.57
CA ASN A 178 -4.34 -14.00 -2.72
C ASN A 178 -5.40 -13.91 -3.84
N THR A 179 -5.63 -12.70 -4.37
CA THR A 179 -6.55 -12.43 -5.50
C THR A 179 -5.77 -11.96 -6.74
N GLN A 180 -6.43 -11.56 -7.84
CA GLN A 180 -5.73 -10.91 -8.96
C GLN A 180 -5.02 -9.58 -8.59
N PHE A 181 -5.30 -9.04 -7.40
CA PHE A 181 -4.52 -7.98 -6.75
C PHE A 181 -3.39 -8.56 -5.88
N THR A 182 -2.80 -9.69 -6.30
CA THR A 182 -1.86 -10.51 -5.51
C THR A 182 -0.71 -9.67 -4.95
N THR A 183 -0.38 -8.54 -5.57
CA THR A 183 0.43 -7.53 -4.90
C THR A 183 -0.26 -6.17 -5.08
N THR A 184 -0.50 -5.48 -3.97
CA THR A 184 -1.05 -4.10 -3.99
C THR A 184 0.04 -3.06 -4.19
N VAL A 185 1.31 -3.51 -4.32
CA VAL A 185 2.51 -2.68 -4.31
C VAL A 185 3.41 -2.93 -5.53
N VAL A 186 3.61 -4.19 -5.95
CA VAL A 186 4.49 -4.56 -7.08
C VAL A 186 3.66 -4.71 -8.36
N LEU A 187 3.29 -3.57 -8.96
CA LEU A 187 2.46 -3.55 -10.16
C LEU A 187 3.18 -4.00 -11.44
N THR A 188 4.51 -4.06 -11.47
CA THR A 188 5.24 -4.55 -12.66
C THR A 188 4.81 -5.95 -13.04
N THR A 189 4.64 -6.85 -12.06
CA THR A 189 4.11 -8.20 -12.32
C THR A 189 2.68 -8.13 -12.86
N VAL A 190 1.84 -7.22 -12.35
CA VAL A 190 0.46 -7.02 -12.82
C VAL A 190 0.43 -6.54 -14.28
N TRP A 191 1.33 -5.64 -14.69
CA TRP A 191 1.50 -5.23 -16.08
C TRP A 191 1.88 -6.41 -16.98
N CYS A 192 2.87 -7.20 -16.59
CA CYS A 192 3.28 -8.38 -17.35
C CYS A 192 2.14 -9.40 -17.47
N GLU A 193 1.43 -9.67 -16.37
CA GLU A 193 0.29 -10.60 -16.34
C GLU A 193 -0.93 -10.08 -17.12
N LEU A 194 -1.11 -8.77 -17.23
CA LEU A 194 -2.13 -8.17 -18.09
C LEU A 194 -1.78 -8.41 -19.56
N MET A 195 -0.54 -8.11 -19.95
CA MET A 195 -0.07 -8.29 -21.33
C MET A 195 -0.03 -9.76 -21.75
N ALA A 196 0.16 -10.67 -20.80
CA ALA A 196 0.11 -12.12 -21.02
C ALA A 196 -1.31 -12.71 -20.98
N ASP A 197 -2.36 -11.93 -20.67
CA ASP A 197 -3.72 -12.47 -20.57
C ASP A 197 -4.24 -12.85 -21.98
N PRO A 198 -4.59 -14.12 -22.23
CA PRO A 198 -5.05 -14.57 -23.55
C PRO A 198 -6.37 -13.91 -23.98
N LYS A 199 -7.09 -13.27 -23.05
CA LYS A 199 -8.35 -12.58 -23.28
C LYS A 199 -8.19 -11.06 -23.23
N LEU A 200 -6.97 -10.54 -23.36
CA LEU A 200 -6.64 -9.10 -23.29
C LEU A 200 -7.56 -8.23 -24.18
N PHE A 201 -7.79 -8.65 -25.43
CA PHE A 201 -8.57 -7.88 -26.41
C PHE A 201 -10.08 -8.18 -26.40
N GLN A 202 -10.58 -9.00 -25.48
CA GLN A 202 -12.01 -9.30 -25.37
C GLN A 202 -12.73 -8.23 -24.53
N LEU A 203 -12.81 -7.02 -25.09
CA LEU A 203 -13.32 -5.82 -24.42
C LEU A 203 -14.84 -5.78 -24.25
N ASN A 204 -15.56 -6.64 -24.97
CA ASN A 204 -17.03 -6.68 -24.97
C ASN A 204 -17.65 -7.39 -23.75
N ARG A 205 -16.84 -7.93 -22.84
CA ARG A 205 -17.31 -8.66 -21.67
C ARG A 205 -16.40 -8.45 -20.46
N TRP A 206 -16.99 -8.63 -19.28
CA TRP A 206 -16.27 -8.60 -18.01
C TRP A 206 -15.48 -9.90 -17.81
N ILE A 207 -14.17 -9.77 -17.61
CA ILE A 207 -13.21 -10.85 -17.43
C ILE A 207 -12.36 -10.52 -16.20
N ILE A 208 -12.67 -11.21 -15.10
CA ILE A 208 -12.04 -10.99 -13.80
C ILE A 208 -10.50 -10.99 -13.85
N SER A 209 -9.89 -11.90 -14.62
CA SER A 209 -8.42 -11.98 -14.75
C SER A 209 -7.80 -10.75 -15.39
N ARG A 210 -8.50 -10.10 -16.31
CA ARG A 210 -8.04 -8.93 -17.07
C ARG A 210 -8.46 -7.63 -16.40
N ASP A 211 -9.74 -7.49 -16.10
CA ASP A 211 -10.34 -6.25 -15.59
C ASP A 211 -9.80 -5.88 -14.20
N HIS A 212 -9.57 -6.84 -13.32
CA HIS A 212 -8.99 -6.55 -12.01
C HIS A 212 -7.56 -6.00 -12.11
N LYS A 213 -6.77 -6.46 -13.08
CA LYS A 213 -5.40 -5.96 -13.32
C LYS A 213 -5.43 -4.53 -13.86
N VAL A 214 -6.33 -4.27 -14.82
CA VAL A 214 -6.58 -2.91 -15.33
C VAL A 214 -7.00 -1.97 -14.19
N ILE A 215 -7.91 -2.42 -13.32
CA ILE A 215 -8.35 -1.65 -12.14
C ILE A 215 -7.19 -1.39 -11.18
N ALA A 216 -6.35 -2.38 -10.90
CA ALA A 216 -5.19 -2.20 -10.02
C ALA A 216 -4.23 -1.12 -10.56
N ILE A 217 -3.90 -1.20 -11.85
CA ILE A 217 -3.05 -0.24 -12.56
C ILE A 217 -3.67 1.17 -12.53
N PHE A 218 -4.94 1.26 -12.90
CA PHE A 218 -5.64 2.53 -12.95
C PHE A 218 -5.80 3.15 -11.55
N ALA A 219 -6.11 2.35 -10.53
CA ALA A 219 -6.21 2.82 -9.16
C ALA A 219 -4.87 3.41 -8.66
N LEU A 220 -3.74 2.74 -8.93
CA LEU A 220 -2.42 3.28 -8.61
C LEU A 220 -2.16 4.61 -9.32
N PHE A 221 -2.47 4.70 -10.63
CA PHE A 221 -2.31 5.94 -11.40
C PHE A 221 -3.13 7.08 -10.80
N VAL A 222 -4.41 6.84 -10.52
CA VAL A 222 -5.30 7.83 -9.90
C VAL A 222 -4.81 8.23 -8.51
N GLY A 223 -4.30 7.28 -7.73
CA GLY A 223 -3.67 7.54 -6.43
C GLY A 223 -2.50 8.49 -6.55
N GLY A 224 -1.57 8.23 -7.48
CA GLY A 224 -0.42 9.10 -7.71
C GLY A 224 -0.82 10.50 -8.20
N PHE A 225 -1.78 10.59 -9.11
CA PHE A 225 -2.30 11.85 -9.61
C PHE A 225 -2.93 12.69 -8.49
N ILE A 226 -3.86 12.11 -7.71
CA ILE A 226 -4.53 12.81 -6.62
C ILE A 226 -3.52 13.18 -5.52
N GLY A 227 -2.60 12.28 -5.18
CA GLY A 227 -1.53 12.55 -4.22
C GLY A 227 -0.71 13.77 -4.64
N ARG A 228 -0.24 13.83 -5.89
CA ARG A 228 0.51 14.98 -6.40
C ARG A 228 -0.30 16.27 -6.39
N ALA A 229 -1.56 16.22 -6.85
CA ALA A 229 -2.44 17.38 -6.87
C ALA A 229 -2.72 17.95 -5.47
N LEU A 230 -2.90 17.08 -4.47
CA LEU A 230 -3.07 17.53 -3.08
C LEU A 230 -1.79 18.14 -2.50
N ILE A 231 -0.60 17.61 -2.83
CA ILE A 231 0.66 18.20 -2.37
C ILE A 231 0.76 19.66 -2.80
N ASP A 232 0.34 19.99 -4.03
CA ASP A 232 0.38 21.37 -4.54
C ASP A 232 -0.59 22.31 -3.80
N GLN A 233 -1.68 21.78 -3.23
CA GLN A 233 -2.71 22.58 -2.57
C GLN A 233 -2.52 22.68 -1.05
N ILE A 234 -2.14 21.57 -0.42
CA ILE A 234 -2.14 21.43 1.05
C ILE A 234 -0.82 20.88 1.62
N GLY A 235 0.20 20.71 0.77
CA GLY A 235 1.51 20.20 1.17
C GLY A 235 1.52 18.70 1.52
N ALA A 236 2.71 18.17 1.79
CA ALA A 236 2.93 16.76 2.10
C ALA A 236 2.23 16.35 3.40
N ALA A 237 2.30 17.18 4.45
CA ALA A 237 1.65 16.91 5.73
C ALA A 237 0.12 16.77 5.59
N GLY A 238 -0.52 17.73 4.92
CA GLY A 238 -1.96 17.70 4.69
C GLY A 238 -2.38 16.51 3.82
N THR A 239 -1.59 16.23 2.77
CA THR A 239 -1.82 15.07 1.88
C THR A 239 -1.75 13.76 2.65
N LEU A 240 -0.74 13.56 3.50
CA LEU A 240 -0.65 12.37 4.36
C LEU A 240 -1.80 12.30 5.38
N GLY A 241 -2.27 13.44 5.89
CA GLY A 241 -3.49 13.52 6.71
C GLY A 241 -4.73 12.97 5.98
N VAL A 242 -4.93 13.35 4.72
CA VAL A 242 -5.98 12.79 3.86
C VAL A 242 -5.77 11.30 3.65
N GLY A 243 -4.53 10.86 3.37
CA GLY A 243 -4.18 9.45 3.25
C GLY A 243 -4.51 8.63 4.50
N CYS A 244 -4.29 9.20 5.69
CA CYS A 244 -4.68 8.58 6.97
C CYS A 244 -6.20 8.37 7.04
N ALA A 245 -7.00 9.39 6.69
CA ALA A 245 -8.45 9.28 6.67
C ALA A 245 -8.93 8.19 5.69
N VAL A 246 -8.36 8.15 4.48
CA VAL A 246 -8.66 7.09 3.49
C VAL A 246 -8.34 5.70 4.05
N ARG A 247 -7.17 5.52 4.69
CA ARG A 247 -6.82 4.23 5.32
C ARG A 247 -7.77 3.84 6.44
N THR A 248 -8.20 4.79 7.27
CA THR A 248 -9.20 4.53 8.32
C THR A 248 -10.53 4.05 7.72
N ILE A 249 -10.96 4.65 6.60
CA ILE A 249 -12.16 4.20 5.88
C ILE A 249 -11.96 2.76 5.37
N ILE A 250 -10.80 2.44 4.78
CA ILE A 250 -10.50 1.07 4.32
C ILE A 250 -10.46 0.08 5.49
N ALA A 251 -9.90 0.48 6.64
CA ALA A 251 -9.87 -0.36 7.85
C ALA A 251 -11.29 -0.72 8.29
N VAL A 252 -12.19 0.26 8.39
CA VAL A 252 -13.59 0.04 8.72
C VAL A 252 -14.29 -0.81 7.65
N TRP A 253 -13.97 -0.62 6.37
CA TRP A 253 -14.54 -1.41 5.27
C TRP A 253 -14.30 -2.91 5.45
N TRP A 254 -13.12 -3.33 5.92
CA TRP A 254 -12.83 -4.76 6.14
C TRP A 254 -13.84 -5.47 7.05
N LEU A 255 -14.50 -4.75 7.96
CA LEU A 255 -15.56 -5.30 8.81
C LEU A 255 -16.81 -5.73 8.02
N PHE A 256 -17.03 -5.16 6.84
CA PHE A 256 -18.22 -5.40 6.02
C PHE A 256 -17.97 -6.34 4.84
N VAL A 257 -16.72 -6.75 4.60
CA VAL A 257 -16.39 -7.69 3.51
C VAL A 257 -17.01 -9.05 3.81
N PRO A 258 -17.81 -9.65 2.89
CA PRO A 258 -18.46 -10.93 3.14
C PRO A 258 -17.49 -12.09 3.32
N GLY A 259 -17.92 -13.10 4.07
CA GLY A 259 -17.07 -14.24 4.45
C GLY A 259 -17.08 -15.29 3.38
N LYS A 260 -16.07 -16.15 3.40
CA LYS A 260 -16.11 -17.36 2.57
C LYS A 260 -17.25 -18.24 3.08
N GLU A 261 -18.27 -18.44 2.25
CA GLU A 261 -19.34 -19.40 2.56
C GLU A 261 -18.70 -20.78 2.72
N ALA A 262 -18.98 -21.46 3.84
CA ALA A 262 -18.59 -22.84 4.01
C ALA A 262 -19.24 -23.62 2.86
N ALA A 263 -18.42 -24.26 2.01
CA ALA A 263 -18.91 -25.07 0.91
C ALA A 263 -19.98 -26.01 1.47
N SER A 264 -21.24 -25.77 1.09
CA SER A 264 -22.37 -26.58 1.52
C SER A 264 -22.02 -28.02 1.19
N GLY A 265 -21.98 -28.88 2.21
CA GLY A 265 -21.44 -30.21 2.11
C GLY A 265 -21.97 -30.96 0.89
N SER A 266 -21.05 -31.47 0.08
CA SER A 266 -21.29 -32.67 -0.71
C SER A 266 -21.49 -33.83 0.27
N LYS A 267 -22.66 -33.91 0.90
CA LYS A 267 -23.16 -35.18 1.42
C LYS A 267 -23.50 -36.02 0.18
N LYS A 268 -22.62 -36.98 -0.10
CA LYS A 268 -23.01 -38.18 -0.85
C LYS A 268 -24.07 -38.94 -0.05
#